data_AF-A0A3D2A1F1-F1
#
_entry.id   AF-A0A3D2A1F1-F1
#
_cell.length_a   1.000
_cell.length_b   1.000
_cell.length_c   1.000
_cell.angle_alpha   90.00
_cell.angle_beta   90.00
_cell.angle_gamma   90.00
#
_symmetry.space_group_name_H-M   'P 1'
#
loop_
_entity.id
_entity.type
_entity.pdbx_description
1 polymer ?
#
loop_
_entity_poly.entity_id
_entity_poly.type
_entity_poly.pdbx_seq_one_letter_code
_entity_poly.pdbx_strand_id
1 'polypeptide(L)'
;MAEATMNSNALPAGQNAAVEPQKQEPKGIWAEFMAQPAVRRSLPLAVMAFGVLIMVVVYMALQKPAYRPMFPGMDGADQAAVYDALTQAGVAVELDTASGAVKVPVEQYHEAKLLLANQGLPATPVDGFAMIRQQQAMGTSQFMEQKRYQLAIEEELANSISSMQSVKSARVHLAMPKQSVFVRNRVPTTASVVVNLAKGRKLNDSQAQAIVHMVASSIPYLDPANVSVVDQYGNLVMDDQDDSGLGLNEKQLGYRNKVETMYQQRIQSLLGPLVGADRFRAEVNADMDFTVKEMTQENYNPETIAVRSEQISEKTSASAKEAAGIPGSLSNEPPAEPTLTANQTDAEGSAVNPNAAKEQSNTINLPGSRNSTRNYEVDRTIAHTKLATGDLQRLSISVVIDEPSTLNEAGESVRQSLTPEQIQQFTLLVQNAVGFSAARGDIVSVVGMSFQPEEIIPQAPLWEQSWLQELVRQVLLAVMGLVFILVVLRPVVKNLLAPVKTEEELAAEATALAIANGELAAAGVEEETVEMLEGETLEDMKARLRPKKSSISPEMLDTANSYDDKVALMRMLIAEDSKRVAGVMSSWVKQDF
;
A
#
# COMPACT_ATOMS: atom_id res chain seq x y z
N MET A 1 -24.24 -64.09 -60.91
CA MET A 1 -23.26 -64.10 -59.81
C MET A 1 -24.00 -63.51 -58.61
N ALA A 2 -24.51 -64.31 -57.68
CA ALA A 2 -23.80 -65.14 -56.70
C ALA A 2 -23.58 -64.33 -55.40
N GLU A 3 -24.00 -64.79 -54.21
CA GLU A 3 -24.75 -66.02 -53.92
C GLU A 3 -25.51 -65.96 -52.58
N ALA A 4 -26.40 -66.95 -52.37
CA ALA A 4 -26.82 -67.63 -51.12
C ALA A 4 -26.60 -66.95 -49.73
N THR A 5 -27.51 -67.04 -48.75
CA THR A 5 -28.84 -67.69 -48.59
C THR A 5 -29.53 -67.00 -47.38
N MET A 6 -30.85 -66.80 -47.30
CA MET A 6 -31.92 -67.80 -47.06
C MET A 6 -31.70 -68.68 -45.79
N ASN A 7 -32.69 -68.97 -44.95
CA ASN A 7 -34.13 -68.67 -45.03
C ASN A 7 -34.76 -68.46 -43.64
N SER A 8 -35.86 -67.72 -43.55
CA SER A 8 -36.77 -67.66 -42.40
C SER A 8 -38.15 -68.19 -42.82
N ASN A 9 -38.85 -68.92 -41.93
CA ASN A 9 -40.25 -69.29 -42.19
C ASN A 9 -41.03 -69.67 -40.92
N ALA A 10 -42.36 -69.73 -41.05
CA ALA A 10 -43.36 -70.27 -40.13
C ALA A 10 -43.69 -69.45 -38.85
N LEU A 11 -44.60 -68.49 -39.03
CA LEU A 11 -45.70 -68.22 -38.08
C LEU A 11 -47.01 -68.77 -38.68
N PRO A 12 -48.06 -69.05 -37.89
CA PRO A 12 -49.17 -68.07 -37.86
C PRO A 12 -49.98 -67.94 -36.54
N ALA A 13 -50.49 -66.72 -36.33
CA ALA A 13 -51.80 -66.36 -35.73
C ALA A 13 -52.39 -67.11 -34.51
N GLY A 14 -52.05 -66.63 -33.30
CA GLY A 14 -52.92 -65.75 -32.46
C GLY A 14 -54.34 -66.16 -32.00
N GLN A 15 -54.64 -65.90 -30.72
CA GLN A 15 -55.91 -65.35 -30.20
C GLN A 15 -55.74 -64.81 -28.76
N ASN A 16 -56.68 -63.97 -28.29
CA ASN A 16 -56.59 -63.28 -27.00
C ASN A 16 -57.35 -64.02 -25.87
N ALA A 17 -56.77 -64.09 -24.67
CA ALA A 17 -57.49 -64.37 -23.42
C ALA A 17 -56.80 -63.64 -22.24
N ALA A 18 -57.60 -63.19 -21.25
CA ALA A 18 -57.14 -62.27 -20.21
C ALA A 18 -56.35 -62.93 -19.06
N VAL A 19 -55.39 -62.20 -18.50
CA VAL A 19 -54.81 -62.43 -17.17
C VAL A 19 -54.57 -61.06 -16.51
N GLU A 20 -55.21 -60.81 -15.36
CA GLU A 20 -54.90 -59.64 -14.50
C GLU A 20 -53.79 -59.96 -13.48
N PRO A 21 -53.08 -58.94 -12.94
CA PRO A 21 -51.76 -59.14 -12.37
C PRO A 21 -51.76 -59.53 -10.88
N GLN A 22 -50.92 -60.51 -10.51
CA GLN A 22 -50.47 -60.68 -9.14
C GLN A 22 -49.15 -59.95 -8.92
N LYS A 23 -49.15 -58.89 -8.09
CA LYS A 23 -47.93 -58.27 -7.59
C LYS A 23 -47.20 -59.25 -6.66
N GLN A 24 -45.98 -59.63 -7.01
CA GLN A 24 -45.05 -60.26 -6.07
C GLN A 24 -44.16 -59.17 -5.47
N GLU A 25 -44.26 -58.96 -4.16
CA GLU A 25 -43.29 -58.14 -3.42
C GLU A 25 -41.98 -58.90 -3.23
N PRO A 26 -40.80 -58.30 -3.47
CA PRO A 26 -39.52 -58.93 -3.20
C PRO A 26 -39.28 -59.00 -1.68
N LYS A 27 -39.67 -60.13 -1.06
CA LYS A 27 -39.33 -60.43 0.34
C LYS A 27 -37.81 -60.48 0.48
N GLY A 28 -37.25 -59.46 1.13
CA GLY A 28 -35.81 -59.30 1.26
C GLY A 28 -35.17 -60.44 2.04
N ILE A 29 -34.09 -61.00 1.49
CA ILE A 29 -33.28 -62.13 2.02
C ILE A 29 -32.91 -61.93 3.51
N TRP A 30 -32.71 -60.69 3.93
CA TRP A 30 -32.48 -60.27 5.32
C TRP A 30 -33.57 -60.72 6.30
N ALA A 31 -34.84 -60.72 5.90
CA ALA A 31 -35.96 -61.12 6.77
C ALA A 31 -35.94 -62.62 7.08
N GLU A 32 -35.58 -63.45 6.10
CA GLU A 32 -35.51 -64.90 6.25
C GLU A 32 -34.26 -65.33 7.04
N PHE A 33 -33.13 -64.64 6.85
CA PHE A 33 -31.93 -64.83 7.67
C PHE A 33 -32.18 -64.48 9.14
N MET A 34 -32.86 -63.36 9.42
CA MET A 34 -33.21 -62.92 10.79
C MET A 34 -34.30 -63.76 11.45
N ALA A 35 -35.09 -64.52 10.67
CA ALA A 35 -36.13 -65.42 11.19
C ALA A 35 -35.57 -66.74 11.75
N GLN A 36 -34.32 -67.12 11.43
CA GLN A 36 -33.74 -68.38 11.90
C GLN A 36 -33.60 -68.38 13.44
N PRO A 37 -34.03 -69.44 14.15
CA PRO A 37 -34.00 -69.47 15.61
C PRO A 37 -32.57 -69.48 16.18
N ALA A 38 -31.57 -69.94 15.41
CA ALA A 38 -30.17 -69.83 15.79
C ALA A 38 -29.69 -68.36 15.79
N VAL A 39 -29.97 -67.61 14.72
CA VAL A 39 -29.66 -66.19 14.60
C VAL A 39 -30.38 -65.39 15.69
N ARG A 40 -31.69 -65.62 15.89
CA ARG A 40 -32.47 -64.92 16.92
C ARG A 40 -31.97 -65.17 18.36
N ARG A 41 -31.30 -66.28 18.63
CA ARG A 41 -30.70 -66.62 19.94
C ARG A 41 -29.28 -66.08 20.12
N SER A 42 -28.51 -65.92 19.03
CA SER A 42 -27.17 -65.30 19.07
C SER A 42 -27.18 -63.77 18.93
N LEU A 43 -28.25 -63.19 18.36
CA LEU A 43 -28.43 -61.76 18.12
C LEU A 43 -28.08 -60.86 19.33
N PRO A 44 -28.56 -61.09 20.57
CA PRO A 44 -28.18 -60.24 21.71
C PRO A 44 -26.69 -60.34 22.05
N LEU A 45 -26.06 -61.50 21.85
CA LEU A 45 -24.64 -61.73 22.12
C LEU A 45 -23.77 -61.10 21.03
N ALA A 46 -24.18 -61.18 19.77
CA ALA A 46 -23.54 -60.47 18.65
C ALA A 46 -23.63 -58.94 18.80
N VAL A 47 -24.78 -58.41 19.21
CA VAL A 47 -24.95 -56.97 19.51
C VAL A 47 -24.09 -56.56 20.71
N MET A 48 -23.97 -57.38 21.76
CA MET A 48 -23.03 -57.16 22.87
C MET A 48 -21.58 -57.13 22.39
N ALA A 49 -21.14 -58.11 21.60
CA ALA A 49 -19.76 -58.18 21.09
C ALA A 49 -19.43 -56.98 20.19
N PHE A 50 -20.35 -56.57 19.32
CA PHE A 50 -20.20 -55.39 18.47
C PHE A 50 -20.23 -54.09 19.28
N GLY A 51 -21.06 -54.02 20.34
CA GLY A 51 -21.09 -52.91 21.29
C GLY A 51 -19.79 -52.76 22.09
N VAL A 52 -19.19 -53.88 22.53
CA VAL A 52 -17.86 -53.89 23.18
C VAL A 52 -16.76 -53.51 22.19
N LEU A 53 -16.81 -53.96 20.93
CA LEU A 53 -15.86 -53.57 19.90
C LEU A 53 -15.96 -52.06 19.60
N ILE A 54 -17.17 -51.51 19.48
CA ILE A 54 -17.39 -50.05 19.39
C ILE A 54 -16.86 -49.35 20.65
N MET A 55 -17.11 -49.87 21.85
CA MET A 55 -16.61 -49.28 23.10
C MET A 55 -15.08 -49.24 23.14
N VAL A 56 -14.39 -50.27 22.66
CA VAL A 56 -12.91 -50.31 22.58
C VAL A 56 -12.40 -49.31 21.53
N VAL A 57 -13.01 -49.23 20.35
CA VAL A 57 -12.65 -48.23 19.32
C VAL A 57 -12.87 -46.81 19.83
N VAL A 58 -14.00 -46.55 20.51
CA VAL A 58 -14.29 -45.26 21.15
C VAL A 58 -13.31 -44.96 22.29
N TYR A 59 -12.97 -45.95 23.13
CA TYR A 59 -12.00 -45.79 24.21
C TYR A 59 -10.60 -45.44 23.68
N MET A 60 -10.14 -46.10 22.62
CA MET A 60 -8.87 -45.74 21.95
C MET A 60 -8.94 -44.35 21.30
N ALA A 61 -10.08 -43.96 20.72
CA ALA A 61 -10.30 -42.62 20.19
C ALA A 61 -10.40 -41.51 21.26
N LEU A 62 -10.68 -41.85 22.53
CA LEU A 62 -10.67 -40.92 23.66
C LEU A 62 -9.30 -40.76 24.33
N GLN A 63 -8.32 -41.63 24.06
CA GLN A 63 -6.96 -41.49 24.61
C GLN A 63 -6.17 -40.40 23.88
N LYS A 64 -6.27 -39.16 24.38
CA LYS A 64 -5.38 -38.07 23.95
C LYS A 64 -3.95 -38.28 24.50
N PRO A 65 -2.90 -38.19 23.68
CA PRO A 65 -1.53 -38.23 24.17
C PRO A 65 -1.22 -37.01 25.06
N ALA A 66 -0.30 -37.17 26.02
CA ALA A 66 0.12 -36.08 26.89
C ALA A 66 1.11 -35.16 26.15
N TYR A 67 0.77 -33.87 26.07
CA TYR A 67 1.57 -32.84 25.40
C TYR A 67 2.33 -31.96 26.41
N ARG A 68 3.57 -31.59 26.08
CA ARG A 68 4.45 -30.71 26.86
C ARG A 68 4.93 -29.53 26.02
N PRO A 69 4.91 -28.29 26.53
CA PRO A 69 5.44 -27.14 25.79
C PRO A 69 6.96 -27.24 25.59
N MET A 70 7.41 -26.93 24.37
CA MET A 70 8.77 -26.55 24.08
C MET A 70 9.03 -25.10 24.51
N PHE A 71 10.28 -24.83 24.91
CA PHE A 71 10.87 -23.52 25.22
C PHE A 71 9.87 -22.39 25.55
N PRO A 72 9.43 -22.24 26.81
CA PRO A 72 8.50 -21.16 27.17
C PRO A 72 9.14 -19.79 26.93
N GLY A 73 8.40 -18.88 26.28
CA GLY A 73 8.82 -17.49 26.04
C GLY A 73 9.51 -17.19 24.70
N MET A 74 9.43 -18.09 23.71
CA MET A 74 9.85 -17.80 22.32
C MET A 74 9.03 -16.66 21.69
N ASP A 75 9.64 -15.85 20.82
CA ASP A 75 8.91 -14.88 19.96
C ASP A 75 8.00 -15.61 18.96
N GLY A 76 6.97 -14.94 18.45
CA GLY A 76 6.07 -15.49 17.43
C GLY A 76 6.77 -15.93 16.14
N ALA A 77 7.93 -15.34 15.79
CA ALA A 77 8.74 -15.83 14.67
C ALA A 77 9.46 -17.15 14.97
N ASP A 78 10.03 -17.30 16.19
CA ASP A 78 10.62 -18.55 16.65
C ASP A 78 9.57 -19.66 16.81
N GLN A 79 8.39 -19.32 17.35
CA GLN A 79 7.26 -20.26 17.47
C GLN A 79 6.86 -20.85 16.12
N ALA A 80 6.77 -20.02 15.07
CA ALA A 80 6.46 -20.47 13.71
C ALA A 80 7.58 -21.36 13.14
N ALA A 81 8.85 -20.92 13.22
CA ALA A 81 9.99 -21.70 12.72
C ALA A 81 10.12 -23.07 13.43
N VAL A 82 9.88 -23.11 14.74
CA VAL A 82 9.86 -24.34 15.55
C VAL A 82 8.68 -25.25 15.19
N TYR A 83 7.51 -24.68 14.91
CA TYR A 83 6.34 -25.44 14.43
C TYR A 83 6.59 -26.08 13.06
N ASP A 84 7.11 -25.30 12.10
CA ASP A 84 7.41 -25.77 10.75
C ASP A 84 8.51 -26.85 10.76
N ALA A 85 9.58 -26.63 11.54
CA ALA A 85 10.67 -27.60 11.70
C ALA A 85 10.20 -28.95 12.27
N LEU A 86 9.33 -28.94 13.27
CA LEU A 86 8.81 -30.16 13.92
C LEU A 86 7.77 -30.88 13.04
N THR A 87 6.88 -30.15 12.37
CA THR A 87 5.91 -30.76 11.46
C THR A 87 6.58 -31.33 10.22
N GLN A 88 7.61 -30.67 9.67
CA GLN A 88 8.45 -31.22 8.60
C GLN A 88 9.21 -32.49 9.03
N ALA A 89 9.55 -32.61 10.32
CA ALA A 89 10.15 -33.82 10.89
C ALA A 89 9.14 -34.96 11.17
N GLY A 90 7.84 -34.75 10.95
CA GLY A 90 6.80 -35.74 11.26
C GLY A 90 6.49 -35.87 12.75
N VAL A 91 6.97 -34.95 13.59
CA VAL A 91 6.61 -34.85 15.01
C VAL A 91 5.18 -34.32 15.11
N ALA A 92 4.37 -34.88 16.01
CA ALA A 92 3.03 -34.35 16.26
C ALA A 92 3.13 -33.04 17.07
N VAL A 93 2.46 -31.98 16.62
CA VAL A 93 2.56 -30.65 17.24
C VAL A 93 1.16 -30.09 17.52
N GLU A 94 0.95 -29.60 18.75
CA GLU A 94 -0.20 -28.78 19.11
C GLU A 94 0.26 -27.36 19.47
N LEU A 95 -0.52 -26.33 19.08
CA LEU A 95 -0.30 -24.94 19.51
C LEU A 95 -1.20 -24.62 20.69
N ASP A 96 -0.65 -23.99 21.73
CA ASP A 96 -1.44 -23.53 22.87
C ASP A 96 -2.25 -22.27 22.54
N THR A 97 -3.58 -22.37 22.56
CA THR A 97 -4.48 -21.26 22.21
C THR A 97 -4.43 -20.08 23.20
N ALA A 98 -3.84 -20.25 24.38
CA ALA A 98 -3.70 -19.20 25.40
C ALA A 98 -2.32 -18.52 25.40
N SER A 99 -1.26 -19.18 24.93
CA SER A 99 0.13 -18.67 25.02
C SER A 99 0.95 -18.73 23.74
N GLY A 100 0.44 -19.32 22.65
CA GLY A 100 1.18 -19.60 21.42
C GLY A 100 2.25 -20.70 21.56
N ALA A 101 2.49 -21.21 22.77
CA ALA A 101 3.55 -22.18 23.03
C ALA A 101 3.36 -23.46 22.21
N VAL A 102 4.39 -23.81 21.43
CA VAL A 102 4.47 -25.05 20.66
C VAL A 102 4.58 -26.23 21.62
N LYS A 103 3.67 -27.21 21.53
CA LYS A 103 3.65 -28.40 22.37
C LYS A 103 3.93 -29.67 21.56
N VAL A 104 4.67 -30.59 22.17
CA VAL A 104 5.10 -31.88 21.60
C VAL A 104 4.69 -33.01 22.57
N PRO A 105 4.31 -34.22 22.10
CA PRO A 105 4.08 -35.37 22.97
C PRO A 105 5.25 -35.64 23.91
N VAL A 106 4.97 -36.03 25.15
CA VAL A 106 6.00 -36.29 26.17
C VAL A 106 7.07 -37.29 25.69
N GLU A 107 6.66 -38.33 24.97
CA GLU A 107 7.56 -39.35 24.39
C GLU A 107 8.56 -38.75 23.37
N GLN A 108 8.09 -37.84 22.51
CA GLN A 108 8.88 -37.23 21.43
C GLN A 108 9.67 -35.98 21.88
N TYR A 109 9.46 -35.51 23.12
CA TYR A 109 10.05 -34.26 23.63
C TYR A 109 11.58 -34.20 23.49
N HIS A 110 12.29 -35.29 23.81
CA HIS A 110 13.76 -35.29 23.76
C HIS A 110 14.32 -35.33 22.33
N GLU A 111 13.65 -36.06 21.43
CA GLU A 111 13.99 -36.14 20.00
C GLU A 111 13.74 -34.81 19.30
N ALA A 112 12.55 -34.23 19.50
CA ALA A 112 12.18 -32.90 19.03
C ALA A 112 13.19 -31.83 19.49
N LYS A 113 13.65 -31.89 20.75
CA LYS A 113 14.64 -30.93 21.27
C LYS A 113 16.00 -31.07 20.58
N LEU A 114 16.45 -32.29 20.30
CA LEU A 114 17.71 -32.54 19.59
C LEU A 114 17.62 -32.09 18.12
N LEU A 115 16.48 -32.32 17.47
CA LEU A 115 16.23 -31.91 16.10
C LEU A 115 16.23 -30.38 15.94
N LEU A 116 15.55 -29.65 16.84
CA LEU A 116 15.58 -28.19 16.86
C LEU A 116 16.98 -27.64 17.12
N ALA A 117 17.74 -28.24 18.06
CA ALA A 117 19.13 -27.85 18.32
C ALA A 117 20.03 -28.06 17.09
N ASN A 118 19.84 -29.13 16.32
CA ASN A 118 20.57 -29.37 15.06
C ASN A 118 20.23 -28.32 13.97
N GLN A 119 19.05 -27.69 14.03
CA GLN A 119 18.64 -26.62 13.12
C GLN A 119 18.94 -25.21 13.67
N GLY A 120 19.53 -25.09 14.86
CA GLY A 120 19.81 -23.80 15.51
C GLY A 120 18.56 -23.10 16.06
N LEU A 121 17.48 -23.85 16.31
CA LEU A 121 16.19 -23.32 16.80
C LEU A 121 15.99 -23.55 18.32
N PRO A 122 15.35 -22.61 19.04
CA PRO A 122 14.95 -21.27 18.60
C PRO A 122 16.17 -20.40 18.25
N ALA A 123 16.00 -19.47 17.30
CA ALA A 123 17.02 -18.57 16.76
C ALA A 123 17.36 -17.45 17.76
N THR A 124 17.75 -17.89 18.95
CA THR A 124 17.69 -17.14 20.20
C THR A 124 18.48 -15.84 20.06
N PRO A 125 17.85 -14.66 20.27
CA PRO A 125 18.58 -13.41 20.42
C PRO A 125 19.34 -13.47 21.76
N VAL A 126 20.52 -14.11 21.75
CA VAL A 126 21.42 -14.15 22.91
C VAL A 126 21.95 -12.73 23.11
N ASP A 127 21.27 -11.99 23.98
CA ASP A 127 21.69 -10.67 24.43
C ASP A 127 22.94 -10.79 25.30
N GLY A 128 24.08 -11.00 24.64
CA GLY A 128 25.39 -11.15 25.28
C GLY A 128 25.86 -9.92 26.07
N PHE A 129 25.15 -8.80 25.94
CA PHE A 129 25.40 -7.56 26.68
C PHE A 129 24.45 -7.34 27.86
N ALA A 130 23.34 -8.08 27.97
CA ALA A 130 22.44 -8.06 29.13
C ALA A 130 23.18 -8.29 30.46
N MET A 131 24.14 -9.23 30.49
CA MET A 131 24.95 -9.49 31.69
C MET A 131 25.82 -8.29 32.08
N ILE A 132 26.25 -7.48 31.11
CA ILE A 132 26.99 -6.22 31.35
C ILE A 132 26.05 -5.10 31.81
N ARG A 133 24.77 -5.09 31.40
CA ARG A 133 23.77 -4.17 31.96
C ARG A 133 23.46 -4.49 33.43
N GLN A 134 23.36 -5.76 33.80
CA GLN A 134 22.88 -6.19 35.13
C GLN A 134 23.94 -6.11 36.25
N GLN A 135 25.23 -6.12 35.95
CA GLN A 135 26.30 -6.02 36.97
C GLN A 135 26.62 -4.57 37.36
N GLN A 136 25.82 -3.99 38.25
CA GLN A 136 26.06 -2.67 38.85
C GLN A 136 27.02 -2.72 40.05
N ALA A 137 28.25 -3.19 39.81
CA ALA A 137 29.31 -3.20 40.82
C ALA A 137 29.85 -1.80 41.10
N MET A 138 30.16 -1.48 42.36
CA MET A 138 30.78 -0.21 42.74
C MET A 138 32.25 -0.19 42.25
N GLY A 139 32.66 0.90 41.58
CA GLY A 139 34.01 1.05 41.03
C GLY A 139 34.16 0.71 39.53
N THR A 140 33.12 0.90 38.71
CA THR A 140 33.21 0.73 37.24
C THR A 140 34.22 1.69 36.61
N SER A 141 35.03 1.19 35.69
CA SER A 141 35.91 2.03 34.84
C SER A 141 35.11 2.94 33.92
N GLN A 142 35.60 4.17 33.70
CA GLN A 142 35.08 5.15 32.74
C GLN A 142 34.88 4.55 31.32
N PHE A 143 35.70 3.56 30.93
CA PHE A 143 35.53 2.87 29.65
C PHE A 143 34.23 2.04 29.59
N MET A 144 33.86 1.39 30.70
CA MET A 144 32.61 0.62 30.80
C MET A 144 31.39 1.54 30.85
N GLU A 145 31.52 2.69 31.52
CA GLU A 145 30.50 3.74 31.52
C GLU A 145 30.28 4.31 30.11
N GLN A 146 31.35 4.69 29.40
CA GLN A 146 31.28 5.16 28.02
C GLN A 146 30.65 4.11 27.09
N LYS A 147 30.93 2.82 27.28
CA LYS A 147 30.32 1.75 26.47
C LYS A 147 28.87 1.43 26.84
N ARG A 148 28.46 1.59 28.10
CA ARG A 148 27.04 1.56 28.49
C ARG A 148 26.27 2.74 27.90
N TYR A 149 26.85 3.94 27.91
CA TYR A 149 26.26 5.14 27.30
C TYR A 149 26.11 5.00 25.78
N GLN A 150 27.13 4.46 25.09
CA GLN A 150 27.02 4.12 23.66
C GLN A 150 25.88 3.14 23.40
N LEU A 151 25.81 2.04 24.14
CA LEU A 151 24.77 1.02 23.95
C LEU A 151 23.37 1.59 24.18
N ALA A 152 23.18 2.46 25.18
CA ALA A 152 21.90 3.12 25.42
C ALA A 152 21.46 4.02 24.26
N ILE A 153 22.40 4.70 23.58
CA ILE A 153 22.09 5.48 22.36
C ILE A 153 21.77 4.55 21.19
N GLU A 154 22.50 3.45 21.02
CA GLU A 154 22.24 2.46 19.97
C GLU A 154 20.86 1.78 20.15
N GLU A 155 20.48 1.44 21.39
CA GLU A 155 19.15 0.91 21.76
C GLU A 155 18.05 1.96 21.53
N GLU A 156 18.22 3.22 21.97
CA GLU A 156 17.18 4.25 21.84
C GLU A 156 16.97 4.76 20.41
N LEU A 157 18.03 4.82 19.60
CA LEU A 157 17.89 5.09 18.16
C LEU A 157 17.23 3.92 17.45
N ALA A 158 17.54 2.66 17.81
CA ALA A 158 16.85 1.49 17.27
C ALA A 158 15.34 1.51 17.60
N ASN A 159 14.98 1.84 18.84
CA ASN A 159 13.59 2.05 19.26
C ASN A 159 12.92 3.14 18.42
N SER A 160 13.55 4.31 18.31
CA SER A 160 13.06 5.47 17.55
C SER A 160 12.80 5.12 16.08
N ILE A 161 13.73 4.44 15.41
CA ILE A 161 13.57 4.00 14.01
C ILE A 161 12.48 2.93 13.88
N SER A 162 12.35 2.02 14.85
CA SER A 162 11.29 0.99 14.86
C SER A 162 9.86 1.55 15.04
N SER A 163 9.72 2.81 15.49
CA SER A 163 8.41 3.48 15.55
C SER A 163 7.86 3.87 14.16
N MET A 164 8.69 3.85 13.12
CA MET A 164 8.30 4.22 11.76
C MET A 164 7.50 3.10 11.09
N GLN A 165 6.29 3.39 10.59
CA GLN A 165 5.34 2.41 10.04
C GLN A 165 5.87 1.41 8.97
N SER A 166 6.97 1.70 8.29
CA SER A 166 7.58 0.78 7.31
C SER A 166 8.54 -0.23 7.95
N VAL A 167 9.03 0.02 9.17
CA VAL A 167 10.07 -0.73 9.89
C VAL A 167 9.41 -1.63 10.95
N LYS A 168 9.78 -2.92 11.00
CA LYS A 168 9.39 -3.84 12.09
C LYS A 168 10.36 -3.73 13.28
N SER A 169 11.65 -3.59 13.00
CA SER A 169 12.72 -3.45 14.00
C SER A 169 13.96 -2.87 13.34
N ALA A 170 14.72 -2.04 14.05
CA ALA A 170 16.01 -1.55 13.59
C ALA A 170 17.15 -2.03 14.50
N ARG A 171 18.39 -1.90 14.02
CA ARG A 171 19.62 -2.03 14.80
C ARG A 171 20.59 -0.95 14.34
N VAL A 172 21.13 -0.19 15.30
CA VAL A 172 22.10 0.88 15.04
C VAL A 172 23.46 0.46 15.60
N HIS A 173 24.52 0.71 14.83
CA HIS A 173 25.90 0.49 15.24
C HIS A 173 26.69 1.78 15.07
N LEU A 174 27.35 2.24 16.14
CA LEU A 174 27.93 3.57 16.22
C LEU A 174 29.45 3.55 16.49
N ALA A 175 30.23 4.03 15.52
CA ALA A 175 31.67 4.15 15.61
C ALA A 175 32.09 5.53 16.20
N MET A 176 31.81 5.74 17.48
CA MET A 176 32.31 6.94 18.19
C MET A 176 33.80 6.83 18.53
N PRO A 177 34.65 7.79 18.11
CA PRO A 177 36.05 7.85 18.51
C PRO A 177 36.20 8.34 19.97
N LYS A 178 37.32 7.99 20.62
CA LYS A 178 37.65 8.53 21.95
C LYS A 178 38.06 10.00 21.84
N GLN A 179 37.32 10.89 22.48
CA GLN A 179 37.68 12.30 22.60
C GLN A 179 38.95 12.45 23.47
N SER A 180 39.95 13.17 22.96
CA SER A 180 41.21 13.44 23.65
C SER A 180 41.77 14.79 23.24
N VAL A 181 42.19 15.60 24.22
CA VAL A 181 42.78 16.93 23.99
C VAL A 181 44.15 16.88 23.28
N PHE A 182 44.77 15.70 23.22
CA PHE A 182 46.07 15.48 22.57
C PHE A 182 45.96 15.09 21.09
N VAL A 183 44.75 14.87 20.57
CA VAL A 183 44.52 14.40 19.19
C VAL A 183 44.17 15.60 18.29
N ARG A 184 45.09 15.95 17.38
CA ARG A 184 44.95 17.11 16.48
C ARG A 184 44.01 16.85 15.30
N ASN A 185 44.00 15.62 14.76
CA ASN A 185 43.09 15.19 13.70
C ASN A 185 42.07 14.23 14.30
N ARG A 186 40.81 14.64 14.41
CA ARG A 186 39.72 13.76 14.87
C ARG A 186 39.30 12.87 13.71
N VAL A 187 39.19 11.57 13.96
CA VAL A 187 38.44 10.65 13.09
C VAL A 187 36.96 11.09 13.15
N PRO A 188 36.20 11.14 12.04
CA PRO A 188 34.77 11.41 12.08
C PRO A 188 34.03 10.29 12.84
N THR A 189 32.89 10.63 13.44
CA THR A 189 31.94 9.60 13.88
C THR A 189 31.27 9.00 12.65
N THR A 190 31.07 7.68 12.62
CA THR A 190 30.26 7.02 11.57
C THR A 190 29.20 6.11 12.19
N ALA A 191 28.13 5.83 11.46
CA ALA A 191 27.06 4.95 11.90
C ALA A 191 26.59 4.01 10.77
N SER A 192 26.07 2.85 11.15
CA SER A 192 25.38 1.94 10.24
C SER A 192 24.06 1.51 10.84
N VAL A 193 22.99 1.58 10.06
CA VAL A 193 21.63 1.24 10.45
C VAL A 193 21.17 0.06 9.61
N VAL A 194 20.85 -1.05 10.27
CA VAL A 194 20.16 -2.18 9.66
C VAL A 194 18.68 -2.09 10.00
N VAL A 195 17.82 -2.02 9.00
CA VAL A 195 16.35 -2.05 9.16
C VAL A 195 15.79 -3.41 8.72
N ASN A 196 14.90 -3.97 9.53
CA ASN A 196 14.00 -5.03 9.08
C ASN A 196 12.64 -4.38 8.82
N LEU A 197 12.13 -4.51 7.59
CA LEU A 197 10.87 -3.89 7.17
C LEU A 197 9.68 -4.80 7.46
N ALA A 198 8.48 -4.22 7.50
CA ALA A 198 7.25 -5.02 7.58
C ALA A 198 7.02 -5.80 6.26
N LYS A 199 6.36 -6.97 6.34
CA LYS A 199 6.14 -7.85 5.17
C LYS A 199 5.46 -7.08 4.02
N GLY A 200 6.05 -7.14 2.82
CA GLY A 200 5.53 -6.45 1.63
C GLY A 200 5.74 -4.93 1.60
N ARG A 201 6.45 -4.35 2.57
CA ARG A 201 6.82 -2.92 2.58
C ARG A 201 8.26 -2.75 2.11
N LYS A 202 8.50 -1.75 1.27
CA LYS A 202 9.83 -1.19 1.01
C LYS A 202 9.98 0.14 1.75
N LEU A 203 11.22 0.49 2.11
CA LEU A 203 11.55 1.84 2.54
C LEU A 203 11.55 2.76 1.31
N ASN A 204 11.08 4.00 1.48
CA ASN A 204 11.12 5.03 0.43
C ASN A 204 12.29 5.98 0.70
N ASP A 205 12.85 6.63 -0.33
CA ASP A 205 14.05 7.46 -0.22
C ASP A 205 13.91 8.54 0.87
N SER A 206 12.74 9.19 0.94
CA SER A 206 12.42 10.18 1.97
C SER A 206 12.35 9.61 3.39
N GLN A 207 12.03 8.32 3.55
CA GLN A 207 12.08 7.62 4.83
C GLN A 207 13.53 7.21 5.19
N ALA A 208 14.34 6.83 4.20
CA ALA A 208 15.76 6.54 4.39
C ALA A 208 16.55 7.82 4.78
N GLN A 209 16.32 8.93 4.08
CA GLN A 209 16.87 10.25 4.42
C GLN A 209 16.41 10.72 5.81
N ALA A 210 15.15 10.48 6.20
CA ALA A 210 14.69 10.78 7.55
C ALA A 210 15.45 9.99 8.63
N ILE A 211 15.73 8.69 8.39
CA ILE A 211 16.57 7.86 9.28
C ILE A 211 18.00 8.42 9.35
N VAL A 212 18.62 8.71 8.20
CA VAL A 212 19.97 9.29 8.11
C VAL A 212 20.07 10.59 8.93
N HIS A 213 19.17 11.55 8.68
CA HIS A 213 19.20 12.84 9.38
C HIS A 213 18.82 12.73 10.86
N MET A 214 17.93 11.81 11.25
CA MET A 214 17.61 11.57 12.67
C MET A 214 18.81 11.00 13.42
N VAL A 215 19.53 10.03 12.85
CA VAL A 215 20.74 9.45 13.45
C VAL A 215 21.88 10.48 13.49
N ALA A 216 22.12 11.21 12.40
CA ALA A 216 23.16 12.24 12.33
C ALA A 216 22.92 13.40 13.31
N SER A 217 21.69 13.92 13.40
CA SER A 217 21.37 15.01 14.35
C SER A 217 21.37 14.59 15.82
N SER A 218 21.20 13.29 16.11
CA SER A 218 21.24 12.76 17.48
C SER A 218 22.65 12.56 18.03
N ILE A 219 23.69 12.62 17.20
CA ILE A 219 25.05 12.19 17.56
C ILE A 219 26.08 13.31 17.28
N PRO A 220 26.84 13.79 18.29
CA PRO A 220 27.85 14.81 18.08
C PRO A 220 28.92 14.42 17.05
N TYR A 221 29.16 15.32 16.08
CA TYR A 221 30.15 15.17 15.01
C TYR A 221 29.92 13.96 14.08
N LEU A 222 28.68 13.50 13.95
CA LEU A 222 28.26 12.58 12.89
C LEU A 222 27.69 13.39 11.71
N ASP A 223 28.32 13.25 10.55
CA ASP A 223 27.82 13.83 9.30
C ASP A 223 26.78 12.89 8.66
N PRO A 224 25.67 13.39 8.06
CA PRO A 224 24.75 12.57 7.27
C PRO A 224 25.43 11.65 6.24
N ALA A 225 26.50 12.11 5.57
CA ALA A 225 27.25 11.30 4.59
C ALA A 225 28.12 10.18 5.21
N ASN A 226 28.09 10.04 6.54
CA ASN A 226 28.74 8.96 7.30
C ASN A 226 27.72 8.00 7.97
N VAL A 227 26.47 7.98 7.48
CA VAL A 227 25.40 7.08 7.94
C VAL A 227 24.91 6.18 6.80
N SER A 228 25.23 4.88 6.84
CA SER A 228 24.69 3.91 5.88
C SER A 228 23.39 3.29 6.38
N VAL A 229 22.39 3.14 5.49
CA VAL A 229 21.11 2.48 5.79
C VAL A 229 20.93 1.26 4.90
N VAL A 230 20.82 0.08 5.53
CA VAL A 230 20.79 -1.23 4.85
C VAL A 230 19.52 -2.00 5.26
N ASP A 231 18.83 -2.59 4.29
CA ASP A 231 17.67 -3.45 4.52
C ASP A 231 18.09 -4.91 4.84
N GLN A 232 17.20 -5.65 5.48
CA GLN A 232 17.32 -7.07 5.87
C GLN A 232 17.85 -8.03 4.78
N TYR A 233 17.68 -7.69 3.50
CA TYR A 233 18.14 -8.48 2.35
C TYR A 233 19.57 -8.12 1.88
N GLY A 234 20.25 -7.20 2.58
CA GLY A 234 21.58 -6.69 2.20
C GLY A 234 21.55 -5.54 1.19
N ASN A 235 20.36 -5.03 0.83
CA ASN A 235 20.21 -3.88 -0.06
C ASN A 235 20.60 -2.59 0.68
N LEU A 236 21.60 -1.88 0.16
CA LEU A 236 21.94 -0.52 0.59
C LEU A 236 20.84 0.43 0.06
N VAL A 237 20.10 1.08 0.96
CA VAL A 237 18.93 1.92 0.60
C VAL A 237 19.30 3.39 0.50
N MET A 238 20.29 3.82 1.28
CA MET A 238 20.87 5.17 1.16
C MET A 238 22.37 5.10 1.46
N ASP A 239 23.14 5.64 0.52
CA ASP A 239 24.51 6.10 0.70
C ASP A 239 24.62 7.41 -0.08
N ASP A 240 25.09 8.48 0.56
CA ASP A 240 25.29 9.79 -0.08
C ASP A 240 26.78 10.04 -0.39
N GLN A 241 27.66 9.06 -0.10
CA GLN A 241 29.09 9.10 -0.37
C GLN A 241 29.45 8.67 -1.81
N ASP A 242 28.47 8.60 -2.72
CA ASP A 242 28.68 8.17 -4.11
C ASP A 242 29.29 9.25 -5.02
N ASP A 243 30.54 9.61 -4.71
CA ASP A 243 31.42 10.49 -5.51
C ASP A 243 31.82 9.85 -6.86
N SER A 244 31.31 8.66 -7.20
CA SER A 244 31.54 7.98 -8.49
C SER A 244 30.89 8.67 -9.69
N GLY A 245 29.96 9.61 -9.44
CA GLY A 245 29.14 10.26 -10.45
C GLY A 245 27.95 9.42 -10.94
N LEU A 246 27.85 8.14 -10.56
CA LEU A 246 26.71 7.29 -10.95
C LEU A 246 25.41 7.72 -10.25
N GLY A 247 25.45 8.01 -8.94
CA GLY A 247 24.33 8.57 -8.19
C GLY A 247 23.89 9.97 -8.66
N LEU A 248 24.74 10.73 -9.36
CA LEU A 248 24.32 11.96 -10.05
C LEU A 248 23.42 11.65 -11.24
N ASN A 249 23.73 10.60 -12.02
CA ASN A 249 22.87 10.17 -13.13
C ASN A 249 21.51 9.67 -12.65
N GLU A 250 21.44 8.94 -11.52
CA GLU A 250 20.16 8.51 -10.94
C GLU A 250 19.33 9.70 -10.43
N LYS A 251 19.95 10.64 -9.69
CA LYS A 251 19.28 11.87 -9.24
C LYS A 251 18.78 12.73 -10.43
N GLN A 252 19.51 12.77 -11.55
CA GLN A 252 19.09 13.42 -12.80
C GLN A 252 17.95 12.68 -13.51
N LEU A 253 18.03 11.35 -13.65
CA LEU A 253 16.99 10.52 -14.26
C LEU A 253 15.68 10.57 -13.46
N GLY A 254 15.76 10.54 -12.13
CA GLY A 254 14.60 10.74 -11.24
C GLY A 254 13.93 12.10 -11.43
N TYR A 255 14.71 13.18 -11.61
CA TYR A 255 14.16 14.50 -11.92
C TYR A 255 13.50 14.54 -13.30
N ARG A 256 14.14 13.96 -14.34
CA ARG A 256 13.57 13.83 -15.68
C ARG A 256 12.24 13.09 -15.66
N ASN A 257 12.19 11.90 -15.08
CA ASN A 257 10.99 11.08 -14.98
C ASN A 257 9.85 11.82 -14.24
N LYS A 258 10.18 12.62 -13.22
CA LYS A 258 9.23 13.47 -12.49
C LYS A 258 8.66 14.60 -13.35
N VAL A 259 9.47 15.22 -14.21
CA VAL A 259 9.03 16.23 -15.20
C VAL A 259 8.13 15.60 -16.26
N GLU A 260 8.52 14.45 -16.82
CA GLU A 260 7.73 13.69 -17.80
C GLU A 260 6.37 13.28 -17.22
N THR A 261 6.35 12.71 -16.00
CA THR A 261 5.12 12.35 -15.27
C THR A 261 4.24 13.58 -15.01
N MET A 262 4.81 14.72 -14.62
CA MET A 262 4.04 15.95 -14.40
C MET A 262 3.34 16.42 -15.69
N TYR A 263 4.02 16.36 -16.84
CA TYR A 263 3.40 16.71 -18.12
C TYR A 263 2.35 15.69 -18.55
N GLN A 264 2.60 14.38 -18.37
CA GLN A 264 1.64 13.31 -18.60
C GLN A 264 0.35 13.52 -17.78
N GLN A 265 0.47 13.85 -16.48
CA GLN A 265 -0.67 14.15 -15.61
C GLN A 265 -1.45 15.40 -16.05
N ARG A 266 -0.77 16.46 -16.54
CA ARG A 266 -1.46 17.64 -17.10
C ARG A 266 -2.28 17.27 -18.34
N ILE A 267 -1.67 16.55 -19.29
CA ILE A 267 -2.35 16.04 -20.49
C ILE A 267 -3.54 15.16 -20.08
N GLN A 268 -3.36 14.28 -19.08
CA GLN A 268 -4.40 13.40 -18.58
C GLN A 268 -5.59 14.18 -17.97
N SER A 269 -5.31 15.20 -17.16
CA SER A 269 -6.34 16.07 -16.55
C SER A 269 -7.13 16.88 -17.58
N LEU A 270 -6.54 17.16 -18.75
CA LEU A 270 -7.16 17.94 -19.82
C LEU A 270 -8.02 17.08 -20.76
N LEU A 271 -7.50 15.93 -21.21
CA LEU A 271 -8.21 15.06 -22.16
C LEU A 271 -9.17 14.08 -21.46
N GLY A 272 -8.90 13.66 -20.22
CA GLY A 272 -9.72 12.70 -19.49
C GLY A 272 -11.23 13.02 -19.48
N PRO A 273 -11.64 14.28 -19.19
CA PRO A 273 -13.05 14.67 -19.26
C PRO A 273 -13.66 14.74 -20.67
N LEU A 274 -12.84 14.76 -21.73
CA LEU A 274 -13.27 14.91 -23.12
C LEU A 274 -13.39 13.56 -23.86
N VAL A 275 -12.50 12.61 -23.58
CA VAL A 275 -12.46 11.30 -24.27
C VAL A 275 -12.74 10.10 -23.36
N GLY A 276 -12.64 10.26 -22.03
CA GLY A 276 -12.71 9.20 -21.03
C GLY A 276 -11.32 8.75 -20.55
N ALA A 277 -11.19 8.41 -19.26
CA ALA A 277 -9.88 8.18 -18.61
C ALA A 277 -9.01 7.11 -19.30
N ASP A 278 -9.62 5.99 -19.71
CA ASP A 278 -8.93 4.83 -20.27
C ASP A 278 -8.93 4.81 -21.81
N ARG A 279 -9.46 5.87 -22.44
CA ARG A 279 -9.70 6.01 -23.88
C ARG A 279 -8.59 6.78 -24.61
N PHE A 280 -7.46 7.00 -23.95
CA PHE A 280 -6.26 7.60 -24.52
C PHE A 280 -5.01 7.17 -23.75
N ARG A 281 -3.85 7.32 -24.39
CA ARG A 281 -2.54 7.25 -23.74
C ARG A 281 -1.72 8.46 -24.16
N ALA A 282 -0.95 9.01 -23.23
CA ALA A 282 -0.04 10.12 -23.48
C ALA A 282 1.36 9.74 -23.00
N GLU A 283 2.33 9.76 -23.90
CA GLU A 283 3.75 9.57 -23.58
C GLU A 283 4.49 10.89 -23.77
N VAL A 284 5.37 11.21 -22.83
CA VAL A 284 6.14 12.47 -22.81
C VAL A 284 7.61 12.16 -22.60
N ASN A 285 8.44 12.67 -23.51
CA ASN A 285 9.89 12.58 -23.43
C ASN A 285 10.46 14.00 -23.26
N ALA A 286 11.17 14.26 -22.15
CA ALA A 286 11.72 15.58 -21.80
C ALA A 286 13.26 15.57 -21.90
N ASP A 287 13.79 16.33 -22.85
CA ASP A 287 15.23 16.53 -23.05
C ASP A 287 15.71 17.67 -22.14
N MET A 288 16.69 17.40 -21.28
CA MET A 288 17.00 18.23 -20.10
C MET A 288 18.51 18.51 -20.00
N ASP A 289 18.89 19.78 -19.83
CA ASP A 289 20.27 20.20 -19.63
C ASP A 289 20.61 20.32 -18.14
N PHE A 290 21.42 19.39 -17.65
CA PHE A 290 21.94 19.39 -16.28
C PHE A 290 23.30 20.09 -16.13
N THR A 291 23.82 20.73 -17.19
CA THR A 291 25.12 21.40 -17.17
C THR A 291 25.10 22.63 -16.25
N VAL A 292 25.89 22.60 -15.18
CA VAL A 292 26.14 23.79 -14.35
C VAL A 292 26.89 24.84 -15.18
N LYS A 293 26.29 26.02 -15.37
CA LYS A 293 26.87 27.15 -16.11
C LYS A 293 27.01 28.35 -15.18
N GLU A 294 28.24 28.77 -14.94
CA GLU A 294 28.58 29.96 -14.16
C GLU A 294 29.15 31.03 -15.10
N MET A 295 28.52 32.20 -15.13
CA MET A 295 28.87 33.31 -15.99
C MET A 295 29.16 34.55 -15.14
N THR A 296 30.41 35.01 -15.18
CA THR A 296 30.79 36.32 -14.65
C THR A 296 30.87 37.32 -15.79
N GLN A 297 30.02 38.34 -15.76
CA GLN A 297 30.04 39.46 -16.69
C GLN A 297 30.45 40.73 -15.95
N GLU A 298 31.62 41.28 -16.27
CA GLU A 298 31.99 42.64 -15.85
C GLU A 298 31.61 43.61 -16.96
N ASN A 299 30.75 44.59 -16.64
CA ASN A 299 30.32 45.65 -17.54
C ASN A 299 30.77 47.01 -17.00
N TYR A 300 31.25 47.89 -17.89
CA TYR A 300 31.79 49.20 -17.55
C TYR A 300 30.87 50.28 -18.12
N ASN A 301 30.43 51.23 -17.28
CA ASN A 301 29.55 52.31 -17.72
C ASN A 301 30.37 53.50 -18.26
N PRO A 302 30.29 53.84 -19.56
CA PRO A 302 31.08 54.93 -20.15
C PRO A 302 30.60 56.32 -19.73
N GLU A 303 29.33 56.47 -19.33
CA GLU A 303 28.74 57.77 -18.99
C GLU A 303 29.15 58.28 -17.60
N THR A 304 29.50 57.37 -16.68
CA THR A 304 29.80 57.67 -15.27
C THR A 304 31.29 57.60 -14.95
N ILE A 305 32.13 58.17 -15.84
CA ILE A 305 33.58 58.25 -15.66
C ILE A 305 33.98 59.38 -14.69
N ALA A 306 34.37 59.02 -13.47
CA ALA A 306 34.80 59.97 -12.44
C ALA A 306 36.33 60.19 -12.47
N VAL A 307 36.80 61.43 -12.57
CA VAL A 307 38.24 61.73 -12.45
C VAL A 307 38.66 61.59 -10.99
N ARG A 308 39.51 60.59 -10.69
CA ARG A 308 40.04 60.32 -9.35
C ARG A 308 41.17 61.27 -8.95
N SER A 309 42.02 61.59 -9.91
CA SER A 309 43.15 62.51 -9.72
C SER A 309 43.60 63.05 -11.08
N GLU A 310 43.71 64.36 -11.20
CA GLU A 310 44.39 65.01 -12.32
C GLU A 310 45.67 65.69 -11.82
N GLN A 311 46.80 65.38 -12.45
CA GLN A 311 48.05 66.10 -12.25
C GLN A 311 48.39 66.88 -13.51
N ILE A 312 48.22 68.21 -13.46
CA ILE A 312 48.64 69.14 -14.51
C ILE A 312 50.03 69.70 -14.17
N SER A 313 51.01 69.47 -15.03
CA SER A 313 52.32 70.11 -15.00
C SER A 313 52.41 71.09 -16.17
N GLU A 314 52.14 72.37 -15.90
CA GLU A 314 52.23 73.45 -16.88
C GLU A 314 53.47 74.32 -16.62
N LYS A 315 54.37 74.39 -17.59
CA LYS A 315 55.59 75.22 -17.56
C LYS A 315 55.46 76.37 -18.54
N THR A 316 55.21 77.57 -18.02
CA THR A 316 55.12 78.81 -18.79
C THR A 316 56.38 79.65 -18.54
N SER A 317 57.28 79.70 -19.52
CA SER A 317 58.54 80.45 -19.43
C SER A 317 58.37 81.88 -19.95
N ALA A 318 57.90 82.79 -19.09
CA ALA A 318 57.65 84.19 -19.45
C ALA A 318 58.97 84.97 -19.65
N SER A 319 59.58 84.84 -20.84
CA SER A 319 60.73 85.63 -21.26
C SER A 319 60.34 87.10 -21.48
N ALA A 320 60.40 87.89 -20.40
CA ALA A 320 60.24 89.34 -20.45
C ALA A 320 61.33 89.94 -21.36
N LYS A 321 60.92 90.43 -22.52
CA LYS A 321 61.82 90.99 -23.53
C LYS A 321 62.10 92.45 -23.19
N GLU A 322 63.33 92.76 -22.76
CA GLU A 322 63.74 94.13 -22.48
C GLU A 322 63.57 95.02 -23.73
N ALA A 323 63.08 96.25 -23.53
CA ALA A 323 62.63 97.13 -24.60
C ALA A 323 63.80 97.83 -25.32
N ALA A 324 64.51 97.10 -26.18
CA ALA A 324 65.56 97.63 -27.04
C ALA A 324 64.98 98.22 -28.35
N GLY A 325 64.65 99.52 -28.34
CA GLY A 325 64.24 100.28 -29.51
C GLY A 325 64.67 101.74 -29.43
N ILE A 326 65.26 102.28 -30.50
CA ILE A 326 65.69 103.69 -30.54
C ILE A 326 64.48 104.63 -30.72
N PRO A 327 64.34 105.71 -29.94
CA PRO A 327 63.23 106.66 -30.12
C PRO A 327 63.34 107.45 -31.42
N GLY A 328 62.27 107.51 -32.22
CA GLY A 328 62.12 108.57 -33.24
C GLY A 328 61.86 108.18 -34.70
N SER A 329 61.21 107.05 -35.01
CA SER A 329 60.72 106.75 -36.37
C SER A 329 59.27 106.26 -36.39
N LEU A 330 58.48 106.75 -37.36
CA LEU A 330 57.05 106.46 -37.50
C LEU A 330 56.83 105.27 -38.45
N SER A 331 56.89 104.04 -37.93
CA SER A 331 56.59 102.83 -38.68
C SER A 331 55.08 102.54 -38.74
N ASN A 332 54.35 103.30 -39.57
CA ASN A 332 52.96 103.02 -39.93
C ASN A 332 52.84 102.84 -41.45
N GLU A 333 53.04 101.61 -41.92
CA GLU A 333 52.90 101.21 -43.31
C GLU A 333 51.65 100.32 -43.46
N PRO A 334 50.73 100.61 -44.40
CA PRO A 334 49.47 99.88 -44.53
C PRO A 334 49.69 98.46 -45.12
N PRO A 335 48.84 97.47 -44.77
CA PRO A 335 48.99 96.10 -45.24
C PRO A 335 48.72 95.96 -46.74
N ALA A 336 49.46 95.06 -47.39
CA ALA A 336 49.31 94.75 -48.81
C ALA A 336 48.02 93.97 -49.15
N GLU A 337 47.56 94.11 -50.39
CA GLU A 337 46.30 93.52 -50.88
C GLU A 337 46.37 91.98 -51.03
N PRO A 338 45.25 91.26 -50.82
CA PRO A 338 45.22 89.80 -50.89
C PRO A 338 45.21 89.29 -52.34
N THR A 339 46.19 88.45 -52.69
CA THR A 339 46.16 87.69 -53.94
C THR A 339 45.24 86.46 -53.82
N LEU A 340 44.39 86.25 -54.82
CA LEU A 340 43.62 85.02 -54.99
C LEU A 340 44.34 84.13 -56.01
N THR A 341 44.38 82.82 -55.78
CA THR A 341 44.88 81.84 -56.75
C THR A 341 43.85 80.73 -56.94
N ALA A 342 43.61 80.34 -58.19
CA ALA A 342 42.49 79.49 -58.56
C ALA A 342 42.72 78.00 -58.23
N ASN A 343 41.62 77.30 -57.98
CA ASN A 343 41.59 75.86 -57.70
C ASN A 343 41.64 75.04 -59.01
N GLN A 344 42.33 73.90 -59.03
CA GLN A 344 42.27 72.95 -60.15
C GLN A 344 42.54 71.50 -59.73
N THR A 345 41.44 70.74 -59.63
CA THR A 345 41.27 69.30 -59.93
C THR A 345 42.23 68.24 -59.36
N ASP A 346 41.68 67.46 -58.43
CA ASP A 346 41.54 66.01 -58.51
C ASP A 346 42.77 65.08 -58.48
N ALA A 347 43.12 64.63 -57.27
CA ALA A 347 43.21 63.19 -56.95
C ALA A 347 42.96 62.93 -55.46
N GLU A 348 42.20 61.86 -55.16
CA GLU A 348 41.99 61.14 -53.89
C GLU A 348 42.52 61.72 -52.56
N GLY A 349 41.61 62.03 -51.60
CA GLY A 349 41.92 61.89 -50.17
C GLY A 349 41.37 62.92 -49.17
N SER A 350 40.15 62.69 -48.67
CA SER A 350 39.67 63.10 -47.31
C SER A 350 39.53 64.60 -46.94
N ALA A 351 38.87 64.83 -45.80
CA ALA A 351 38.91 66.05 -44.96
C ALA A 351 38.32 67.37 -45.50
N VAL A 352 36.99 67.43 -45.51
CA VAL A 352 36.15 68.49 -44.87
C VAL A 352 36.71 69.93 -44.84
N ASN A 353 36.15 70.77 -45.73
CA ASN A 353 35.81 72.18 -45.55
C ASN A 353 36.08 72.84 -44.16
N PRO A 354 37.08 73.72 -44.06
CA PRO A 354 37.23 74.70 -42.98
C PRO A 354 36.74 76.09 -43.43
N ASN A 355 35.60 76.57 -42.92
CA ASN A 355 35.16 77.95 -43.19
C ASN A 355 34.35 78.57 -42.04
N ALA A 356 35.03 79.29 -41.14
CA ALA A 356 34.54 80.51 -40.46
C ALA A 356 35.64 81.08 -39.53
N ALA A 357 35.59 82.40 -39.31
CA ALA A 357 36.17 83.14 -38.16
C ALA A 357 37.60 82.77 -37.69
N LYS A 358 38.62 83.35 -38.32
CA LYS A 358 39.90 83.63 -37.65
C LYS A 358 39.74 84.85 -36.74
N GLU A 359 39.53 84.67 -35.44
CA GLU A 359 39.85 85.73 -34.47
C GLU A 359 41.35 85.74 -34.21
N GLN A 360 42.06 86.66 -34.86
CA GLN A 360 43.53 86.71 -34.85
C GLN A 360 44.08 87.48 -33.64
N SER A 361 43.76 87.01 -32.44
CA SER A 361 44.29 87.55 -31.17
C SER A 361 45.79 87.28 -31.07
N ASN A 362 46.58 88.31 -31.40
CA ASN A 362 48.04 88.30 -31.38
C ASN A 362 48.59 87.99 -29.98
N THR A 363 48.90 86.73 -29.73
CA THR A 363 49.43 86.21 -28.47
C THR A 363 50.83 85.63 -28.69
N ILE A 364 51.71 85.88 -27.73
CA ILE A 364 53.15 85.63 -27.86
C ILE A 364 53.41 84.13 -27.86
N ASN A 365 54.09 83.62 -28.90
CA ASN A 365 54.59 82.25 -28.95
C ASN A 365 55.62 82.02 -27.84
N LEU A 366 55.13 81.53 -26.71
CA LEU A 366 55.91 81.14 -25.54
C LEU A 366 56.07 79.62 -25.56
N PRO A 367 57.26 79.04 -25.32
CA PRO A 367 57.45 77.59 -25.33
C PRO A 367 56.87 76.94 -24.07
N GLY A 368 55.54 76.91 -24.00
CA GLY A 368 54.77 76.30 -22.93
C GLY A 368 54.74 74.78 -23.06
N SER A 369 55.10 74.07 -21.99
CA SER A 369 54.95 72.61 -21.92
C SER A 369 53.89 72.26 -20.88
N ARG A 370 52.77 71.69 -21.32
CA ARG A 370 51.65 71.25 -20.48
C ARG A 370 51.47 69.74 -20.61
N ASN A 371 51.80 69.02 -19.54
CA ASN A 371 51.48 67.60 -19.39
C ASN A 371 50.28 67.48 -18.44
N SER A 372 49.28 66.64 -18.77
CA SER A 372 48.21 66.28 -17.84
C SER A 372 48.09 64.75 -17.77
N THR A 373 48.11 64.21 -16.56
CA THR A 373 47.85 62.80 -16.28
C THR A 373 46.54 62.71 -15.48
N ARG A 374 45.53 62.05 -16.05
CA ARG A 374 44.21 61.86 -15.46
C ARG A 374 43.99 60.38 -15.15
N ASN A 375 43.80 60.06 -13.88
CA ASN A 375 43.29 58.75 -13.45
C ASN A 375 41.78 58.83 -13.32
N TYR A 376 41.08 57.81 -13.79
CA TYR A 376 39.62 57.69 -13.70
C TYR A 376 39.26 56.52 -12.78
N GLU A 377 38.23 56.67 -11.96
CA GLU A 377 37.41 55.54 -11.54
C GLU A 377 36.29 55.39 -12.59
N VAL A 378 36.12 54.18 -13.11
CA VAL A 378 35.02 53.82 -14.02
C VAL A 378 34.08 52.93 -13.25
N ASP A 379 32.78 53.24 -13.28
CA ASP A 379 31.78 52.39 -12.64
C ASP A 379 31.75 51.01 -13.31
N ARG A 380 31.79 49.96 -12.48
CA ARG A 380 31.88 48.57 -12.92
C ARG A 380 30.80 47.73 -12.23
N THR A 381 29.93 47.16 -13.05
CA THR A 381 28.92 46.20 -12.60
C THR A 381 29.43 44.79 -12.87
N ILE A 382 29.78 44.05 -11.81
CA ILE A 382 30.13 42.63 -11.90
C ILE A 382 28.86 41.81 -11.60
N ALA A 383 28.27 41.22 -12.63
CA ALA A 383 27.18 40.28 -12.51
C ALA A 383 27.74 38.85 -12.50
N HIS A 384 27.64 38.16 -11.34
CA HIS A 384 27.99 36.74 -11.22
C HIS A 384 26.71 35.90 -11.24
N THR A 385 26.36 35.39 -12.42
CA THR A 385 25.14 34.60 -12.64
C THR A 385 25.49 33.11 -12.67
N LYS A 386 24.99 32.36 -11.68
CA LYS A 386 24.95 30.89 -11.72
C LYS A 386 23.58 30.46 -12.25
N LEU A 387 23.55 29.82 -13.41
CA LEU A 387 22.31 29.30 -13.98
C LEU A 387 21.85 28.06 -13.20
N ALA A 388 20.52 27.84 -13.17
CA ALA A 388 19.94 26.64 -12.62
C ALA A 388 20.24 25.42 -13.52
N THR A 389 20.34 24.24 -12.93
CA THR A 389 20.48 22.96 -13.65
C THR A 389 19.13 22.30 -13.83
N GLY A 390 18.92 21.61 -14.95
CA GLY A 390 17.65 21.00 -15.31
C GLY A 390 16.78 21.92 -16.17
N ASP A 391 17.39 22.71 -17.05
CA ASP A 391 16.68 23.48 -18.07
C ASP A 391 16.10 22.53 -19.13
N LEU A 392 14.82 22.70 -19.44
CA LEU A 392 14.12 21.92 -20.46
C LEU A 392 14.53 22.38 -21.85
N GLN A 393 15.35 21.57 -22.55
CA GLN A 393 15.74 21.86 -23.93
C GLN A 393 14.61 21.60 -24.92
N ARG A 394 13.90 20.47 -24.79
CA ARG A 394 12.89 20.01 -25.77
C ARG A 394 11.89 19.04 -25.16
N LEU A 395 10.60 19.19 -25.50
CA LEU A 395 9.57 18.16 -25.28
C LEU A 395 9.26 17.40 -26.57
N SER A 396 9.17 16.08 -26.49
CA SER A 396 8.54 15.25 -27.53
C SER A 396 7.35 14.51 -26.92
N ILE A 397 6.16 14.80 -27.42
CA ILE A 397 4.88 14.35 -26.84
C ILE A 397 4.10 13.57 -27.90
N SER A 398 3.69 12.36 -27.54
CA SER A 398 2.85 11.49 -28.36
C SER A 398 1.56 11.20 -27.62
N VAL A 399 0.43 11.67 -28.14
CA VAL A 399 -0.90 11.38 -27.59
C VAL A 399 -1.68 10.50 -28.56
N VAL A 400 -2.22 9.41 -28.05
CA VAL A 400 -3.00 8.44 -28.81
C VAL A 400 -4.41 8.37 -28.24
N ILE A 401 -5.43 8.56 -29.07
CA ILE A 401 -6.84 8.63 -28.67
C ILE A 401 -7.60 7.46 -29.32
N ASP A 402 -8.45 6.78 -28.55
CA ASP A 402 -9.24 5.63 -29.00
C ASP A 402 -10.53 6.05 -29.73
N GLU A 403 -10.75 5.50 -30.91
CA GLU A 403 -11.86 5.84 -31.80
C GLU A 403 -13.23 5.45 -31.18
N PRO A 404 -14.18 6.40 -31.05
CA PRO A 404 -15.48 6.11 -30.45
C PRO A 404 -16.32 5.17 -31.32
N SER A 405 -16.92 4.16 -30.71
CA SER A 405 -17.93 3.31 -31.34
C SER A 405 -19.31 3.97 -31.25
N THR A 406 -19.83 4.43 -32.38
CA THR A 406 -21.21 4.90 -32.53
C THR A 406 -22.13 3.76 -32.94
N LEU A 407 -23.37 3.76 -32.45
CA LEU A 407 -24.40 2.83 -32.94
C LEU A 407 -25.04 3.41 -34.21
N ASN A 408 -25.00 2.65 -35.31
CA ASN A 408 -25.76 2.97 -36.51
C ASN A 408 -27.27 2.74 -36.28
N GLU A 409 -28.12 3.27 -37.15
CA GLU A 409 -29.59 3.07 -37.11
C GLU A 409 -30.02 1.59 -37.17
N ALA A 410 -29.13 0.68 -37.59
CA ALA A 410 -29.32 -0.77 -37.59
C ALA A 410 -28.99 -1.47 -36.25
N GLY A 411 -28.50 -0.74 -35.24
CA GLY A 411 -28.08 -1.30 -33.94
C GLY A 411 -26.66 -1.90 -33.93
N GLU A 412 -25.91 -1.78 -35.03
CA GLU A 412 -24.53 -2.22 -35.13
C GLU A 412 -23.55 -1.14 -34.65
N SER A 413 -22.55 -1.53 -33.85
CA SER A 413 -21.51 -0.64 -33.32
C SER A 413 -20.41 -0.37 -34.34
N VAL A 414 -20.55 0.71 -35.12
CA VAL A 414 -19.54 1.15 -36.09
C VAL A 414 -18.58 2.16 -35.44
N ARG A 415 -17.28 1.91 -35.57
CA ARG A 415 -16.24 2.84 -35.09
C ARG A 415 -16.16 4.04 -36.03
N GLN A 416 -16.29 5.24 -35.46
CA GLN A 416 -16.12 6.49 -36.19
C GLN A 416 -14.67 6.97 -36.02
N SER A 417 -13.93 7.06 -37.13
CA SER A 417 -12.58 7.60 -37.12
C SER A 417 -12.59 9.09 -36.79
N LEU A 418 -11.58 9.54 -36.04
CA LEU A 418 -11.45 10.95 -35.65
C LEU A 418 -11.27 11.83 -36.89
N THR A 419 -12.00 12.93 -36.96
CA THR A 419 -11.87 13.88 -38.09
C THR A 419 -10.53 14.62 -38.00
N PRO A 420 -9.93 15.04 -39.14
CA PRO A 420 -8.70 15.83 -39.11
C PRO A 420 -8.85 17.15 -38.33
N GLU A 421 -10.07 17.70 -38.26
CA GLU A 421 -10.40 18.89 -37.46
C GLU A 421 -10.35 18.58 -35.96
N GLN A 422 -10.89 17.45 -35.50
CA GLN A 422 -10.79 17.01 -34.11
C GLN A 422 -9.33 16.77 -33.71
N ILE A 423 -8.53 16.14 -34.57
CA ILE A 423 -7.10 15.90 -34.32
C ILE A 423 -6.35 17.24 -34.18
N GLN A 424 -6.66 18.24 -34.99
CA GLN A 424 -6.09 19.60 -34.84
C GLN A 424 -6.51 20.27 -33.52
N GLN A 425 -7.79 20.16 -33.13
CA GLN A 425 -8.28 20.69 -31.85
C GLN A 425 -7.58 20.03 -30.66
N PHE A 426 -7.46 18.70 -30.64
CA PHE A 426 -6.71 17.99 -29.60
C PHE A 426 -5.23 18.35 -29.59
N THR A 427 -4.59 18.52 -30.77
CA THR A 427 -3.19 18.97 -30.87
C THR A 427 -2.99 20.34 -30.23
N LEU A 428 -3.87 21.30 -30.53
CA LEU A 428 -3.84 22.65 -29.97
C LEU A 428 -4.12 22.66 -28.45
N LEU A 429 -5.02 21.81 -27.97
CA LEU A 429 -5.29 21.63 -26.53
C LEU A 429 -4.03 21.09 -25.80
N VAL A 430 -3.38 20.06 -26.34
CA VAL A 430 -2.15 19.50 -25.77
C VAL A 430 -1.01 20.54 -25.78
N GLN A 431 -0.80 21.25 -26.89
CA GLN A 431 0.22 22.30 -27.02
C GLN A 431 0.06 23.39 -25.95
N ASN A 432 -1.17 23.85 -25.70
CA ASN A 432 -1.44 24.87 -24.68
C ASN A 432 -1.21 24.34 -23.26
N ALA A 433 -1.60 23.10 -22.94
CA ALA A 433 -1.46 22.54 -21.60
C ALA A 433 0.00 22.22 -21.18
N VAL A 434 0.88 21.95 -22.15
CA VAL A 434 2.32 21.74 -21.89
C VAL A 434 3.15 23.02 -21.99
N GLY A 435 2.59 24.10 -22.55
CA GLY A 435 3.34 25.34 -22.80
C GLY A 435 4.34 25.20 -23.95
N PHE A 436 3.89 24.61 -25.06
CA PHE A 436 4.67 24.34 -26.28
C PHE A 436 5.46 25.55 -26.78
N SER A 437 6.72 25.34 -27.17
CA SER A 437 7.58 26.35 -27.77
C SER A 437 8.29 25.85 -29.02
N ALA A 438 7.95 26.45 -30.16
CA ALA A 438 8.69 26.24 -31.41
C ALA A 438 10.17 26.68 -31.30
N ALA A 439 10.49 27.61 -30.40
CA ALA A 439 11.87 28.07 -30.17
C ALA A 439 12.72 27.05 -29.38
N ARG A 440 12.10 26.10 -28.66
CA ARG A 440 12.76 24.91 -28.09
C ARG A 440 12.90 23.76 -29.10
N GLY A 441 12.16 23.79 -30.20
CA GLY A 441 12.01 22.64 -31.08
C GLY A 441 11.17 21.52 -30.45
N ASP A 442 10.19 21.87 -29.61
CA ASP A 442 9.20 20.91 -29.10
C ASP A 442 8.41 20.27 -30.26
N ILE A 443 7.98 19.02 -30.07
CA ILE A 443 7.16 18.26 -31.04
C ILE A 443 5.96 17.65 -30.32
N VAL A 444 4.76 17.85 -30.88
CA VAL A 444 3.51 17.25 -30.41
C VAL A 444 2.89 16.47 -31.56
N SER A 445 2.61 15.19 -31.36
CA SER A 445 1.86 14.34 -32.29
C SER A 445 0.59 13.82 -31.61
N VAL A 446 -0.54 13.91 -32.30
CA VAL A 446 -1.83 13.34 -31.86
C VAL A 446 -2.37 12.42 -32.95
N VAL A 447 -2.69 11.18 -32.57
CA VAL A 447 -3.14 10.13 -33.51
C VAL A 447 -4.38 9.43 -32.95
N GLY A 448 -5.41 9.26 -33.79
CA GLY A 448 -6.52 8.34 -33.50
C GLY A 448 -6.15 6.92 -33.90
N MET A 449 -6.33 5.94 -33.01
CA MET A 449 -6.26 4.51 -33.36
C MET A 449 -7.06 3.68 -32.37
N SER A 450 -7.73 2.62 -32.84
CA SER A 450 -8.59 1.81 -31.98
C SER A 450 -7.80 0.98 -30.95
N PHE A 451 -8.16 1.04 -29.67
CA PHE A 451 -7.59 0.17 -28.65
C PHE A 451 -8.24 -1.22 -28.65
N GLN A 452 -7.53 -2.19 -28.05
CA GLN A 452 -8.09 -3.49 -27.70
C GLN A 452 -8.92 -3.33 -26.41
N PRO A 453 -10.17 -3.82 -26.36
CA PRO A 453 -10.94 -3.80 -25.12
C PRO A 453 -10.30 -4.77 -24.12
N GLU A 454 -10.17 -4.34 -22.86
CA GLU A 454 -9.64 -5.17 -21.79
C GLU A 454 -10.67 -6.23 -21.39
N GLU A 455 -10.29 -7.51 -21.45
CA GLU A 455 -11.20 -8.61 -21.15
C GLU A 455 -11.52 -8.67 -19.65
N ILE A 456 -12.69 -8.15 -19.27
CA ILE A 456 -13.20 -8.21 -17.90
C ILE A 456 -13.51 -9.68 -17.56
N ILE A 457 -12.56 -10.35 -16.94
CA ILE A 457 -12.70 -11.76 -16.51
C ILE A 457 -13.92 -11.86 -15.58
N PRO A 458 -14.97 -12.61 -15.95
CA PRO A 458 -16.15 -12.77 -15.09
C PRO A 458 -15.77 -13.54 -13.83
N GLN A 459 -16.26 -13.09 -12.68
CA GLN A 459 -15.96 -13.71 -11.39
C GLN A 459 -16.50 -15.14 -11.33
N ALA A 460 -15.70 -16.07 -10.80
CA ALA A 460 -16.05 -17.48 -10.75
C ALA A 460 -17.36 -17.74 -9.95
N PRO A 461 -18.25 -18.64 -10.42
CA PRO A 461 -19.53 -18.88 -9.76
C PRO A 461 -19.42 -19.35 -8.31
N LEU A 462 -20.45 -19.04 -7.51
CA LEU A 462 -20.48 -19.34 -6.06
C LEU A 462 -20.29 -20.84 -5.73
N TRP A 463 -20.61 -21.75 -6.64
CA TRP A 463 -20.49 -23.21 -6.42
C TRP A 463 -19.05 -23.74 -6.55
N GLU A 464 -18.14 -22.99 -7.18
CA GLU A 464 -16.71 -23.34 -7.29
C GLU A 464 -15.88 -22.86 -6.09
N GLN A 465 -16.49 -22.12 -5.16
CA GLN A 465 -15.81 -21.58 -3.99
C GLN A 465 -15.57 -22.66 -2.92
N SER A 466 -14.32 -22.76 -2.45
CA SER A 466 -13.84 -23.84 -1.56
C SER A 466 -14.62 -23.96 -0.25
N TRP A 467 -14.98 -22.84 0.39
CA TRP A 467 -15.70 -22.81 1.67
C TRP A 467 -17.05 -23.55 1.61
N LEU A 468 -17.73 -23.53 0.45
CA LEU A 468 -19.01 -24.20 0.26
C LEU A 468 -18.84 -25.74 0.25
N GLN A 469 -17.73 -26.23 -0.31
CA GLN A 469 -17.44 -27.67 -0.35
C GLN A 469 -17.13 -28.22 1.05
N GLU A 470 -16.43 -27.44 1.88
CA GLU A 470 -16.16 -27.81 3.28
C GLU A 470 -17.43 -27.80 4.13
N LEU A 471 -18.32 -26.81 3.93
CA LEU A 471 -19.63 -26.75 4.58
C LEU A 471 -20.49 -27.98 4.24
N VAL A 472 -20.58 -28.34 2.95
CA VAL A 472 -21.32 -29.53 2.49
C VAL A 472 -20.77 -30.81 3.12
N ARG A 473 -19.44 -30.96 3.23
CA ARG A 473 -18.81 -32.11 3.89
C ARG A 473 -19.18 -32.19 5.38
N GLN A 474 -19.17 -31.07 6.11
CA GLN A 474 -19.53 -31.05 7.52
C GLN A 474 -21.01 -31.41 7.76
N VAL A 475 -21.93 -30.85 6.95
CA VAL A 475 -23.36 -31.15 7.02
C VAL A 475 -23.63 -32.64 6.77
N LEU A 476 -23.00 -33.24 5.76
CA LEU A 476 -23.16 -34.66 5.45
C LEU A 476 -22.70 -35.57 6.60
N LEU A 477 -21.61 -35.22 7.28
CA LEU A 477 -21.08 -35.97 8.42
C LEU A 477 -22.02 -35.86 9.64
N ALA A 478 -22.57 -34.67 9.90
CA ALA A 478 -23.56 -34.46 10.96
C ALA A 478 -24.86 -35.27 10.72
N VAL A 479 -25.36 -35.30 9.48
CA VAL A 479 -26.52 -36.12 9.09
C VAL A 479 -26.24 -37.61 9.31
N MET A 480 -25.05 -38.10 8.95
CA MET A 480 -24.68 -39.50 9.17
C MET A 480 -24.67 -39.88 10.67
N GLY A 481 -24.18 -39.00 11.55
CA GLY A 481 -24.23 -39.19 13.00
C GLY A 481 -25.67 -39.23 13.55
N LEU A 482 -26.55 -38.36 13.06
CA LEU A 482 -27.97 -38.33 13.43
C LEU A 482 -28.71 -39.62 13.01
N VAL A 483 -28.40 -40.15 11.82
CA VAL A 483 -28.92 -41.45 11.36
C VAL A 483 -28.45 -42.59 12.26
N PHE A 484 -27.17 -42.63 12.65
CA PHE A 484 -26.64 -43.65 13.57
C PHE A 484 -27.36 -43.65 14.93
N ILE A 485 -27.62 -42.46 15.50
CA ILE A 485 -28.39 -42.32 16.75
C ILE A 485 -29.82 -42.85 16.61
N LEU A 486 -30.50 -42.55 15.49
CA LEU A 486 -31.87 -43.01 15.24
C LEU A 486 -31.96 -44.52 14.98
N VAL A 487 -31.01 -45.09 14.25
CA VAL A 487 -31.05 -46.48 13.76
C VAL A 487 -30.41 -47.48 14.73
N VAL A 488 -29.35 -47.12 15.44
CA VAL A 488 -28.59 -48.06 16.30
C VAL A 488 -28.91 -47.83 17.77
N LEU A 489 -28.76 -46.60 18.27
CA LEU A 489 -28.92 -46.32 19.71
C LEU A 489 -30.39 -46.47 20.16
N ARG A 490 -31.33 -45.96 19.35
CA ARG A 490 -32.76 -45.94 19.69
C ARG A 490 -33.40 -47.33 19.91
N PRO A 491 -33.21 -48.35 19.04
CA PRO A 491 -33.74 -49.69 19.29
C PRO A 491 -33.00 -50.44 20.41
N VAL A 492 -31.69 -50.21 20.60
CA VAL A 492 -30.95 -50.81 21.72
C VAL A 492 -31.49 -50.31 23.06
N VAL A 493 -31.67 -49.00 23.21
CA VAL A 493 -32.29 -48.41 24.41
C VAL A 493 -33.73 -48.93 24.60
N LYS A 494 -34.55 -48.99 23.54
CA LYS A 494 -35.92 -49.54 23.65
C LYS A 494 -35.97 -51.01 24.04
N ASN A 495 -35.04 -51.83 23.57
CA ASN A 495 -34.99 -53.26 23.89
C ASN A 495 -34.40 -53.56 25.29
N LEU A 496 -33.64 -52.61 25.87
CA LEU A 496 -33.11 -52.71 27.23
C LEU A 496 -34.05 -52.07 28.29
N LEU A 497 -34.87 -51.10 27.90
CA LEU A 497 -35.87 -50.45 28.78
C LEU A 497 -37.31 -50.95 28.54
N ALA A 498 -37.50 -52.01 27.73
CA ALA A 498 -38.77 -52.70 27.65
C ALA A 498 -39.02 -53.47 28.97
N PRO A 499 -40.04 -53.11 29.78
CA PRO A 499 -40.37 -53.91 30.95
C PRO A 499 -40.83 -55.30 30.52
N VAL A 500 -40.50 -56.31 31.31
CA VAL A 500 -41.09 -57.64 31.17
C VAL A 500 -42.61 -57.49 31.31
N LYS A 501 -43.38 -57.99 30.33
CA LYS A 501 -44.84 -58.07 30.46
C LYS A 501 -45.19 -59.08 31.55
N THR A 502 -45.52 -58.59 32.74
CA THR A 502 -46.22 -59.37 33.77
C THR A 502 -47.59 -59.80 33.23
N GLU A 503 -48.03 -61.01 33.52
CA GLU A 503 -49.17 -61.66 32.86
C GLU A 503 -50.56 -61.15 33.34
N GLU A 504 -50.62 -60.08 34.13
CA GLU A 504 -51.84 -59.62 34.81
C GLU A 504 -52.79 -58.76 33.94
N GLU A 505 -52.30 -58.05 32.91
CA GLU A 505 -53.19 -57.26 32.02
C GLU A 505 -54.11 -58.16 31.16
N LEU A 506 -53.72 -59.41 30.91
CA LEU A 506 -54.50 -60.35 30.08
C LEU A 506 -55.73 -60.92 30.80
N ALA A 507 -55.88 -60.66 32.10
CA ALA A 507 -57.07 -61.00 32.88
C ALA A 507 -58.18 -59.93 32.80
N ALA A 508 -57.83 -58.66 32.57
CA ALA A 508 -58.79 -57.54 32.58
C ALA A 508 -59.69 -57.49 31.32
N GLU A 509 -59.15 -57.90 30.17
CA GLU A 509 -59.89 -57.87 28.89
C GLU A 509 -60.99 -58.95 28.83
N ALA A 510 -60.85 -60.05 29.59
CA ALA A 510 -61.86 -61.10 29.72
C ALA A 510 -63.13 -60.65 30.45
N THR A 511 -63.03 -59.68 31.37
CA THR A 511 -64.19 -59.15 32.12
C THR A 511 -65.03 -58.14 31.33
N ALA A 512 -64.51 -57.54 30.25
CA ALA A 512 -65.25 -56.57 29.44
C ALA A 512 -66.40 -57.19 28.64
N LEU A 513 -66.35 -58.49 28.33
CA LEU A 513 -67.37 -59.22 27.56
C LEU A 513 -68.59 -59.66 28.39
N ALA A 514 -68.61 -59.41 29.70
CA ALA A 514 -69.70 -59.83 30.60
C ALA A 514 -70.85 -58.79 30.71
N ILE A 515 -70.66 -57.55 30.24
CA ILE A 515 -71.63 -56.45 30.38
C ILE A 515 -72.34 -56.19 29.05
N ALA A 516 -72.89 -57.25 28.46
CA ALA A 516 -73.57 -57.24 27.16
C ALA A 516 -75.09 -57.49 27.24
N ASN A 517 -75.66 -57.51 28.45
CA ASN A 517 -77.10 -57.62 28.72
C ASN A 517 -77.47 -56.65 29.87
N GLY A 518 -78.38 -55.69 29.65
CA GLY A 518 -78.82 -54.75 30.69
C GLY A 518 -79.41 -53.46 30.12
N GLU A 519 -80.75 -53.37 30.11
CA GLU A 519 -81.52 -52.37 29.37
C GLU A 519 -81.85 -51.08 30.16
N LEU A 520 -81.76 -49.93 29.48
CA LEU A 520 -82.44 -48.63 29.69
C LEU A 520 -82.22 -47.71 30.94
N ALA A 521 -82.52 -46.43 30.66
CA ALA A 521 -83.22 -45.45 31.51
C ALA A 521 -82.47 -44.64 32.60
N ALA A 522 -81.97 -43.48 32.16
CA ALA A 522 -82.46 -42.14 32.54
C ALA A 522 -82.36 -41.58 33.99
N ALA A 523 -81.84 -40.34 34.03
CA ALA A 523 -82.24 -39.20 34.87
C ALA A 523 -82.08 -39.24 36.41
N GLY A 524 -81.09 -38.48 36.90
CA GLY A 524 -81.39 -37.09 37.30
C GLY A 524 -80.89 -36.59 38.66
N VAL A 525 -80.81 -35.25 38.76
CA VAL A 525 -81.10 -34.41 39.96
C VAL A 525 -80.09 -34.53 41.12
N GLU A 526 -79.08 -33.64 41.18
CA GLU A 526 -79.02 -32.37 41.98
C GLU A 526 -78.36 -32.59 43.36
N GLU A 527 -77.70 -31.64 44.02
CA GLU A 527 -77.16 -30.32 43.65
C GLU A 527 -75.81 -30.15 44.39
N GLU A 528 -74.99 -29.14 44.11
CA GLU A 528 -74.85 -27.91 44.92
C GLU A 528 -73.96 -26.88 44.13
N THR A 529 -73.29 -25.95 44.81
CA THR A 529 -73.05 -24.57 44.32
C THR A 529 -71.59 -24.09 44.48
N VAL A 530 -71.09 -22.97 43.91
CA VAL A 530 -71.63 -21.81 43.13
C VAL A 530 -70.45 -21.23 42.30
N GLU A 531 -70.53 -20.45 41.21
CA GLU A 531 -71.59 -19.66 40.54
C GLU A 531 -71.37 -19.60 39.01
N MET A 532 -72.33 -19.05 38.26
CA MET A 532 -72.24 -18.73 36.82
C MET A 532 -71.74 -17.26 36.63
N LEU A 533 -71.75 -16.56 35.47
CA LEU A 533 -72.48 -16.66 34.20
C LEU A 533 -71.75 -15.81 33.11
N GLU A 534 -71.97 -16.13 31.82
CA GLU A 534 -71.86 -15.35 30.56
C GLU A 534 -70.93 -14.11 30.39
N GLY A 535 -70.45 -13.92 29.13
CA GLY A 535 -70.17 -12.57 28.62
C GLY A 535 -69.04 -12.41 27.59
N GLU A 536 -69.21 -12.85 26.34
CA GLU A 536 -68.30 -12.45 25.26
C GLU A 536 -68.48 -10.95 24.90
N THR A 537 -67.37 -10.20 24.78
CA THR A 537 -67.37 -8.85 24.18
C THR A 537 -66.17 -8.65 23.24
N LEU A 538 -66.31 -7.77 22.25
CA LEU A 538 -65.44 -7.71 21.06
C LEU A 538 -63.99 -7.18 21.28
N GLU A 539 -63.52 -7.10 22.52
CA GLU A 539 -62.19 -6.55 22.82
C GLU A 539 -61.05 -7.59 22.68
N ASP A 540 -61.24 -8.87 23.02
CA ASP A 540 -60.16 -9.87 22.93
C ASP A 540 -59.78 -10.22 21.47
N MET A 541 -60.74 -10.18 20.54
CA MET A 541 -60.42 -10.29 19.10
C MET A 541 -59.54 -9.13 18.62
N LYS A 542 -59.68 -7.93 19.21
CA LYS A 542 -58.86 -6.75 18.89
C LYS A 542 -57.43 -6.85 19.45
N ALA A 543 -57.20 -7.66 20.47
CA ALA A 543 -55.87 -7.95 21.00
C ALA A 543 -55.00 -8.79 20.03
N ARG A 544 -55.62 -9.59 19.16
CA ARG A 544 -54.93 -10.53 18.25
C ARG A 544 -54.42 -9.92 16.93
N LEU A 545 -54.78 -8.67 16.64
CA LEU A 545 -54.38 -7.93 15.42
C LEU A 545 -53.51 -6.70 15.70
N ARG A 546 -52.58 -6.79 16.67
CA ARG A 546 -51.42 -5.88 16.73
C ARG A 546 -50.25 -6.49 15.96
N PRO A 547 -49.60 -5.76 15.03
CA PRO A 547 -48.40 -6.24 14.38
C PRO A 547 -47.30 -6.44 15.43
N LYS A 548 -46.64 -7.61 15.42
CA LYS A 548 -45.41 -7.80 16.19
C LYS A 548 -44.39 -6.78 15.71
N LYS A 549 -43.79 -6.02 16.63
CA LYS A 549 -42.57 -5.25 16.32
C LYS A 549 -41.54 -6.20 15.71
N SER A 550 -41.02 -5.84 14.54
CA SER A 550 -39.90 -6.54 13.92
C SER A 550 -38.63 -6.33 14.75
N SER A 551 -38.07 -7.39 15.30
CA SER A 551 -36.68 -7.39 15.77
C SER A 551 -35.77 -7.14 14.57
N ILE A 552 -35.09 -5.99 14.55
CA ILE A 552 -34.14 -5.64 13.48
C ILE A 552 -32.97 -6.63 13.55
N SER A 553 -32.76 -7.41 12.48
CA SER A 553 -31.61 -8.31 12.37
C SER A 553 -30.33 -7.51 12.11
N PRO A 554 -29.17 -7.90 12.68
CA PRO A 554 -27.92 -7.13 12.58
C PRO A 554 -27.36 -7.02 11.14
N GLU A 555 -27.89 -7.77 10.18
CA GLU A 555 -27.54 -7.68 8.75
C GLU A 555 -28.10 -6.41 8.07
N MET A 556 -29.11 -5.75 8.66
CA MET A 556 -29.69 -4.49 8.14
C MET A 556 -28.80 -3.25 8.40
N LEU A 557 -27.58 -3.42 8.92
CA LEU A 557 -26.66 -2.32 9.25
C LEU A 557 -25.76 -1.87 8.08
N ASP A 558 -25.65 -2.68 7.02
CA ASP A 558 -24.66 -2.47 5.94
C ASP A 558 -25.21 -1.67 4.74
N THR A 559 -26.50 -1.30 4.75
CA THR A 559 -27.20 -0.67 3.61
C THR A 559 -27.59 0.80 3.82
N ALA A 560 -27.21 1.42 4.95
CA ALA A 560 -27.54 2.80 5.29
C ALA A 560 -26.31 3.72 5.38
N ASN A 561 -26.22 4.72 4.49
CA ASN A 561 -25.06 5.61 4.35
C ASN A 561 -25.20 6.98 5.05
N SER A 562 -26.30 7.26 5.75
CA SER A 562 -26.48 8.51 6.50
C SER A 562 -25.94 8.44 7.93
N TYR A 563 -25.42 9.56 8.44
CA TYR A 563 -24.99 9.70 9.84
C TYR A 563 -26.19 9.85 10.78
N ASP A 564 -27.19 10.65 10.40
CA ASP A 564 -28.35 10.93 11.25
C ASP A 564 -29.23 9.69 11.48
N ASP A 565 -29.35 8.82 10.48
CA ASP A 565 -30.06 7.54 10.62
C ASP A 565 -29.36 6.61 11.62
N LYS A 566 -28.02 6.61 11.64
CA LYS A 566 -27.22 5.84 12.62
C LYS A 566 -27.39 6.42 14.03
N VAL A 567 -27.47 7.75 14.17
CA VAL A 567 -27.78 8.41 15.46
C VAL A 567 -29.21 8.11 15.91
N ALA A 568 -30.19 8.08 15.01
CA ALA A 568 -31.58 7.73 15.31
C ALA A 568 -31.72 6.26 15.75
N LEU A 569 -31.10 5.33 15.01
CA LEU A 569 -31.07 3.90 15.34
C LEU A 569 -30.42 3.65 16.70
N MET A 570 -29.27 4.29 16.98
CA MET A 570 -28.59 4.20 18.27
C MET A 570 -29.48 4.71 19.42
N ARG A 571 -30.17 5.84 19.25
CA ARG A 571 -31.12 6.35 20.26
C ARG A 571 -32.28 5.38 20.51
N MET A 572 -32.80 4.73 19.47
CA MET A 572 -33.86 3.72 19.59
C MET A 572 -33.37 2.47 20.33
N LEU A 573 -32.17 1.98 20.02
CA LEU A 573 -31.58 0.79 20.64
C LEU A 573 -31.23 1.04 22.12
N ILE A 574 -30.72 2.24 22.45
CA ILE A 574 -30.48 2.68 23.85
C ILE A 574 -31.79 2.73 24.66
N ALA A 575 -32.90 3.12 24.03
CA ALA A 575 -34.21 3.15 24.68
C ALA A 575 -34.80 1.73 24.89
N GLU A 576 -34.49 0.77 24.03
CA GLU A 576 -35.07 -0.58 24.07
C GLU A 576 -34.28 -1.57 24.96
N ASP A 577 -32.94 -1.47 25.05
CA ASP A 577 -32.12 -2.31 25.96
C ASP A 577 -31.10 -1.52 26.82
N SER A 578 -31.63 -0.52 27.52
CA SER A 578 -30.87 0.36 28.44
C SER A 578 -30.05 -0.38 29.50
N LYS A 579 -30.44 -1.61 29.91
CA LYS A 579 -29.68 -2.44 30.85
C LYS A 579 -28.35 -2.94 30.27
N ARG A 580 -28.30 -3.32 28.99
CA ARG A 580 -27.01 -3.69 28.35
C ARG A 580 -26.09 -2.49 28.22
N VAL A 581 -26.62 -1.34 27.82
CA VAL A 581 -25.84 -0.10 27.66
C VAL A 581 -25.21 0.32 29.00
N ALA A 582 -25.99 0.29 30.09
CA ALA A 582 -25.48 0.53 31.42
C ALA A 582 -24.40 -0.50 31.85
N GLY A 583 -24.53 -1.76 31.44
CA GLY A 583 -23.52 -2.80 31.67
C GLY A 583 -22.20 -2.53 30.95
N VAL A 584 -22.24 -2.16 29.66
CA VAL A 584 -21.03 -1.81 28.89
C VAL A 584 -20.37 -0.55 29.44
N MET A 585 -21.14 0.50 29.73
CA MET A 585 -20.63 1.74 30.30
C MET A 585 -20.04 1.51 31.71
N SER A 586 -20.64 0.61 32.51
CA SER A 586 -20.06 0.14 33.78
C SER A 586 -18.77 -0.66 33.58
N SER A 587 -18.62 -1.39 32.48
CA SER A 587 -17.38 -2.14 32.18
C SER A 587 -16.22 -1.22 31.79
N TRP A 588 -16.46 -0.17 31.00
CA TRP A 588 -15.43 0.82 30.64
C TRP A 588 -15.01 1.67 31.85
N VAL A 589 -15.95 2.11 32.68
CA VAL A 589 -15.64 2.79 33.95
C VAL A 589 -14.88 1.88 34.94
N LYS A 590 -14.94 0.55 34.78
CA LYS A 590 -14.10 -0.43 35.53
C LYS A 590 -12.80 -0.82 34.82
N GLN A 591 -12.47 -0.15 33.72
CA GLN A 591 -11.26 -0.37 32.94
C GLN A 591 -10.35 0.88 32.97
N ASP A 592 -10.91 2.05 33.25
CA ASP A 592 -10.21 3.33 33.47
C ASP A 592 -9.95 3.66 34.97
N PHE A 593 -10.33 2.78 35.91
CA PHE A 593 -10.13 2.87 37.37
C PHE A 593 -9.61 1.55 37.96
#